data_AF-A0A660UMZ5-F1
#
_entry.id   AF-A0A660UMZ5-F1
#
_cell.length_a   1.000
_cell.length_b   1.000
_cell.length_c   1.000
_cell.angle_alpha   90.00
_cell.angle_beta   90.00
_cell.angle_gamma   90.00
#
_symmetry.space_group_name_H-M   'P 1'
#
loop_
_entity.id
_entity.type
_entity.pdbx_description
1 polymer ?
#
loop_
_entity_poly.entity_id
_entity_poly.type
_entity_poly.pdbx_seq_one_letter_code
_entity_poly.pdbx_strand_id
1 'polypeptide(L)'
;MPDDFSKSARRVCFLLFLAVLLCTVGLKIYKADRTGIIYDESLTFQRYCDSVHTALTSFDPDSASSTNNHLLNSIFIHYARRWFGFYEHFIRIPSLLAGIVFSLAAAYIIYKTIDSGPMRVVSLAMVLLVPFVFDYSYLARGYAFGLAGIYAEIAFVLWLLEHKMPLRFWPIVAVVISALNFLAFGSM
;
A
#
# COMPACT_ATOMS: atom_id res chain seq x y z
N MET A 1 -40.37 10.54 14.55
CA MET A 1 -40.01 9.73 13.36
C MET A 1 -38.93 10.32 12.41
N PRO A 2 -38.01 11.24 12.79
CA PRO A 2 -36.88 11.62 11.93
C PRO A 2 -35.58 10.81 12.15
N ASP A 3 -35.40 10.17 13.31
CA ASP A 3 -34.12 9.51 13.66
C ASP A 3 -33.83 8.23 12.87
N ASP A 4 -34.86 7.52 12.41
CA ASP A 4 -34.69 6.20 11.79
C ASP A 4 -34.22 6.31 10.33
N PHE A 5 -34.73 7.32 9.60
CA PHE A 5 -34.26 7.65 8.25
C PHE A 5 -32.78 8.07 8.24
N SER A 6 -32.35 8.87 9.22
CA SER A 6 -30.96 9.31 9.37
C SER A 6 -30.00 8.15 9.69
N LYS A 7 -30.43 7.24 10.58
CA LYS A 7 -29.66 6.02 10.91
C LYS A 7 -29.56 5.08 9.71
N SER A 8 -30.64 4.88 8.97
CA SER A 8 -30.65 4.05 7.76
C SER A 8 -29.71 4.60 6.69
N ALA A 9 -29.78 5.91 6.40
CA ALA A 9 -28.89 6.57 5.45
C ALA A 9 -27.41 6.46 5.84
N ARG A 10 -27.09 6.61 7.14
CA ARG A 10 -25.71 6.46 7.64
C ARG A 10 -25.20 5.02 7.47
N ARG A 11 -26.05 4.01 7.75
CA ARG A 11 -25.72 2.60 7.53
C ARG A 11 -25.47 2.32 6.05
N VAL A 12 -26.31 2.83 5.15
CA VAL A 12 -26.13 2.67 3.70
C VAL A 12 -24.80 3.27 3.25
N CYS A 13 -24.48 4.51 3.67
CA CYS A 13 -23.20 5.13 3.32
C CYS A 13 -22.00 4.34 3.84
N PHE A 14 -22.08 3.80 5.06
CA PHE A 14 -21.04 2.95 5.63
C PHE A 14 -20.86 1.64 4.86
N LEU A 15 -21.95 0.97 4.48
CA LEU A 15 -21.91 -0.24 3.67
C LEU A 15 -21.33 0.04 2.28
N LEU A 16 -21.69 1.16 1.66
CA LEU A 16 -21.10 1.58 0.39
C LEU A 16 -19.60 1.87 0.51
N PHE A 17 -19.18 2.52 1.60
CA PHE A 17 -17.77 2.79 1.89
C PHE A 17 -16.98 1.47 2.00
N LEU A 18 -17.50 0.51 2.76
CA LEU A 18 -16.89 -0.82 2.89
C LEU A 18 -16.90 -1.57 1.55
N ALA A 19 -17.97 -1.47 0.77
CA ALA A 19 -18.07 -2.09 -0.55
C ALA A 19 -17.00 -1.52 -1.51
N VAL A 20 -16.80 -0.20 -1.54
CA VAL A 20 -15.73 0.41 -2.35
C VAL A 20 -14.35 -0.09 -1.93
N LEU A 21 -14.07 -0.14 -0.62
CA LEU A 21 -12.80 -0.65 -0.10
C LEU A 21 -12.57 -2.12 -0.49
N LEU A 22 -13.55 -2.99 -0.26
CA LEU A 22 -13.43 -4.41 -0.54
C LEU A 22 -13.37 -4.70 -2.04
N CYS A 23 -14.18 -4.01 -2.85
CA CYS A 23 -14.16 -4.16 -4.31
C CYS A 23 -12.83 -3.67 -4.90
N THR A 24 -12.27 -2.57 -4.41
CA THR A 24 -10.96 -2.08 -4.89
C THR A 24 -9.83 -3.05 -4.51
N VAL A 25 -9.80 -3.55 -3.28
CA VAL A 25 -8.83 -4.59 -2.86
C VAL A 25 -9.01 -5.87 -3.67
N GLY A 26 -10.25 -6.34 -3.85
CA GLY A 26 -10.57 -7.51 -4.65
C GLY A 26 -10.15 -7.37 -6.11
N LEU A 27 -10.36 -6.18 -6.70
CA LEU A 27 -9.93 -5.90 -8.07
C LEU A 27 -8.40 -5.87 -8.19
N LYS A 28 -7.67 -5.36 -7.18
CA LYS A 28 -6.19 -5.42 -7.16
C LYS A 28 -5.71 -6.86 -7.14
N ILE A 29 -6.29 -7.71 -6.27
CA ILE A 29 -5.96 -9.14 -6.18
C ILE A 29 -6.25 -9.82 -7.53
N TYR A 30 -7.43 -9.58 -8.11
CA TYR A 30 -7.82 -10.14 -9.39
C TYR A 30 -6.87 -9.72 -10.51
N LYS A 31 -6.54 -8.43 -10.63
CA LYS A 31 -5.59 -7.97 -11.66
C LYS A 31 -4.18 -8.51 -11.40
N ALA A 32 -3.73 -8.54 -10.14
CA ALA A 32 -2.42 -9.08 -9.80
C ALA A 32 -2.25 -10.56 -10.22
N ASP A 33 -3.33 -11.34 -10.23
CA ASP A 33 -3.35 -12.75 -10.67
C ASP A 33 -3.58 -12.92 -12.19
N ARG A 34 -4.27 -11.97 -12.84
CA ARG A 34 -4.74 -12.15 -14.23
C ARG A 34 -4.01 -11.35 -15.28
N THR A 35 -3.31 -10.28 -14.90
CA THR A 35 -2.50 -9.52 -15.86
C THR A 35 -1.15 -10.20 -16.03
N GLY A 36 -0.71 -10.40 -17.28
CA GLY A 36 0.62 -10.97 -17.53
C GLY A 36 1.74 -10.15 -16.90
N ILE A 37 2.89 -10.78 -16.69
CA ILE A 37 4.10 -10.13 -16.19
C ILE A 37 4.56 -9.07 -17.20
N ILE A 38 4.72 -7.83 -16.76
CA ILE A 38 5.17 -6.74 -17.64
C ILE A 38 6.69 -6.63 -17.65
N TYR A 39 7.22 -5.91 -18.64
CA TYR A 39 8.66 -5.74 -18.85
C TYR A 39 9.39 -5.34 -17.57
N ASP A 40 8.93 -4.29 -16.88
CA ASP A 40 9.58 -3.80 -15.66
C ASP A 40 9.62 -4.85 -14.54
N GLU A 41 8.55 -5.63 -14.37
CA GLU A 41 8.49 -6.68 -13.34
C GLU A 41 9.46 -7.82 -13.64
N SER A 42 9.53 -8.23 -14.92
CA SER A 42 10.48 -9.26 -15.36
C SER A 42 11.94 -8.81 -15.21
N LEU A 43 12.23 -7.54 -15.52
CA LEU A 43 13.54 -6.95 -15.34
C LEU A 43 13.94 -6.90 -13.87
N THR A 44 13.01 -6.45 -12.99
CA THR A 44 13.25 -6.40 -11.55
C THR A 44 13.56 -7.78 -10.98
N PHE A 45 12.77 -8.79 -11.36
CA PHE A 45 12.98 -10.15 -10.90
C PHE A 45 14.32 -10.73 -11.36
N GLN A 46 14.64 -10.62 -12.65
CA GLN A 46 15.85 -11.23 -13.22
C GLN A 46 17.13 -10.56 -12.75
N ARG A 47 17.12 -9.24 -12.50
CA ARG A 47 18.34 -8.49 -12.17
C ARG A 47 18.58 -8.29 -10.68
N TYR A 48 17.54 -8.15 -9.87
CA TYR A 48 17.69 -7.67 -8.49
C TYR A 48 17.25 -8.68 -7.43
N CYS A 49 16.46 -9.70 -7.79
CA CYS A 49 15.83 -10.59 -6.82
C CYS A 49 16.60 -11.91 -6.60
N ASP A 50 17.78 -12.08 -7.18
CA ASP A 50 18.58 -13.30 -7.06
C ASP A 50 19.06 -13.52 -5.61
N SER A 51 19.58 -12.46 -4.98
CA SER A 51 19.98 -12.47 -3.57
C SER A 51 19.80 -11.10 -2.93
N VAL A 52 19.76 -11.06 -1.59
CA VAL A 52 19.75 -9.80 -0.83
C VAL A 52 21.00 -8.97 -1.13
N HIS A 53 22.15 -9.63 -1.32
CA HIS A 53 23.38 -8.95 -1.69
C HIS A 53 23.24 -8.26 -3.06
N THR A 54 22.71 -8.97 -4.05
CA THR A 54 22.43 -8.41 -5.39
C THR A 54 21.54 -7.18 -5.29
N ALA A 55 20.43 -7.26 -4.57
CA ALA A 55 19.53 -6.12 -4.37
C ALA A 55 20.25 -4.90 -3.74
N LEU A 56 21.20 -5.11 -2.83
CA LEU A 56 21.95 -4.05 -2.15
C LEU A 56 23.11 -3.47 -2.97
N THR A 57 23.69 -4.23 -3.88
CA THR A 57 24.88 -3.80 -4.64
C THR A 57 24.58 -3.38 -6.07
N SER A 58 23.40 -3.74 -6.60
CA SER A 58 23.01 -3.46 -7.99
C SER A 58 22.40 -2.07 -8.17
N PHE A 59 23.18 -1.05 -7.83
CA PHE A 59 22.89 0.36 -8.09
C PHE A 59 23.94 0.91 -9.05
N ASP A 60 23.75 0.66 -10.35
CA ASP A 60 24.64 1.20 -11.38
C ASP A 60 24.05 2.54 -11.88
N PRO A 61 24.67 3.69 -11.54
CA PRO A 61 24.16 5.01 -11.90
C PRO A 61 24.12 5.25 -13.42
N ASP A 62 24.92 4.52 -14.21
CA ASP A 62 24.99 4.69 -15.66
C ASP A 62 23.99 3.80 -16.42
N SER A 63 23.33 2.87 -15.73
CA SER A 63 22.32 2.01 -16.34
C SER A 63 20.91 2.59 -16.14
N ALA A 64 20.20 2.89 -17.23
CA ALA A 64 18.78 3.31 -17.16
C ALA A 64 17.89 2.31 -16.39
N SER A 65 18.32 1.04 -16.34
CA SER A 65 17.67 -0.04 -15.60
C SER A 65 17.76 0.07 -14.08
N SER A 66 18.75 0.80 -13.52
CA SER A 66 18.94 0.89 -12.06
C SER A 66 17.72 1.46 -11.33
N THR A 67 16.91 2.28 -12.03
CA THR A 67 15.66 2.85 -11.52
C THR A 67 14.59 1.83 -11.16
N ASN A 68 14.70 0.58 -11.64
CA ASN A 68 13.75 -0.49 -11.30
C ASN A 68 14.14 -1.27 -10.03
N ASN A 69 15.32 -1.02 -9.44
CA ASN A 69 15.73 -1.66 -8.20
C ASN A 69 15.19 -0.89 -6.98
N HIS A 70 13.91 -1.11 -6.71
CA HIS A 70 13.32 -0.68 -5.44
C HIS A 70 13.72 -1.67 -4.34
N LEU A 71 14.66 -1.26 -3.48
CA LEU A 71 15.42 -2.19 -2.62
C LEU A 71 14.53 -3.15 -1.80
N LEU A 72 13.53 -2.61 -1.09
CA LEU A 72 12.66 -3.44 -0.25
C LEU A 72 11.79 -4.38 -1.07
N ASN A 73 11.30 -3.92 -2.22
CA ASN A 73 10.53 -4.76 -3.13
C ASN A 73 11.38 -5.94 -3.63
N SER A 74 12.59 -5.67 -4.13
CA SER A 74 13.51 -6.71 -4.62
C SER A 74 13.84 -7.74 -3.53
N ILE A 75 14.14 -7.28 -2.31
CA ILE A 75 14.41 -8.16 -1.16
C ILE A 75 13.18 -9.01 -0.81
N PHE A 76 11.99 -8.41 -0.74
CA PHE A 76 10.78 -9.16 -0.40
C PHE A 76 10.36 -10.12 -1.50
N ILE A 77 10.59 -9.81 -2.77
CA ILE A 77 10.38 -10.74 -3.88
C ILE A 77 11.34 -11.93 -3.76
N HIS A 78 12.61 -11.70 -3.43
CA HIS A 78 13.58 -12.77 -3.16
C HIS A 78 13.06 -13.74 -2.09
N TYR A 79 12.52 -13.21 -0.99
CA TYR A 79 11.92 -14.06 0.04
C TYR A 79 10.60 -14.70 -0.40
N ALA A 80 9.73 -13.97 -1.09
CA ALA A 80 8.46 -14.50 -1.60
C ALA A 80 8.68 -15.70 -2.53
N ARG A 81 9.75 -15.70 -3.34
CA ARG A 81 10.14 -16.84 -4.18
C ARG A 81 10.28 -18.15 -3.38
N ARG A 82 10.79 -18.10 -2.15
CA ARG A 82 11.01 -19.29 -1.32
C ARG A 82 9.71 -19.97 -0.90
N TRP A 83 8.65 -19.18 -0.70
CA TRP A 83 7.36 -19.66 -0.21
C TRP A 83 6.33 -19.85 -1.33
N PHE A 84 6.44 -19.05 -2.40
CA PHE A 84 5.41 -18.93 -3.44
C PHE A 84 5.97 -19.09 -4.86
N GLY A 85 7.21 -19.54 -5.03
CA GLY A 85 7.85 -19.65 -6.35
C GLY A 85 7.15 -20.60 -7.35
N PHE A 86 6.16 -21.38 -6.89
CA PHE A 86 5.28 -22.19 -7.74
C PHE A 86 4.16 -21.39 -8.42
N TYR A 87 3.90 -20.16 -7.99
CA TYR A 87 2.81 -19.32 -8.49
C TYR A 87 3.37 -18.19 -9.34
N GLU A 88 3.05 -18.13 -10.64
CA GLU A 88 3.66 -17.19 -11.60
C GLU A 88 3.74 -15.74 -11.12
N HIS A 89 2.66 -15.20 -10.55
CA HIS A 89 2.59 -13.79 -10.13
C HIS A 89 3.08 -13.57 -8.69
N PHE A 90 3.84 -14.50 -8.10
CA PHE A 90 4.33 -14.37 -6.72
C PHE A 90 5.13 -13.09 -6.48
N ILE A 91 5.78 -12.58 -7.53
CA ILE A 91 6.56 -11.33 -7.49
C ILE A 91 5.72 -10.11 -7.09
N ARG A 92 4.40 -10.16 -7.28
CA ARG A 92 3.48 -9.07 -6.91
C ARG A 92 3.01 -9.14 -5.46
N ILE A 93 3.18 -10.27 -4.78
CA ILE A 93 2.69 -10.47 -3.40
C ILE A 93 3.19 -9.36 -2.45
N PRO A 94 4.48 -8.99 -2.45
CA PRO A 94 4.97 -7.94 -1.56
C PRO A 94 4.30 -6.58 -1.82
N SER A 95 4.29 -6.14 -3.08
CA SER A 95 3.67 -4.87 -3.45
C SER A 95 2.16 -4.88 -3.24
N LEU A 96 1.47 -5.99 -3.50
CA LEU A 96 0.03 -6.14 -3.25
C LEU A 96 -0.29 -5.99 -1.76
N LEU A 97 0.50 -6.61 -0.87
CA LEU A 97 0.32 -6.45 0.58
C LEU A 97 0.52 -5.00 1.01
N ALA A 98 1.56 -4.32 0.50
CA ALA A 98 1.76 -2.90 0.72
C ALA A 98 0.57 -2.06 0.19
N GLY A 99 0.06 -2.38 -1.00
CA GLY A 99 -1.11 -1.74 -1.60
C GLY A 99 -2.40 -1.92 -0.80
N ILE A 100 -2.55 -3.05 -0.10
CA ILE A 100 -3.65 -3.27 0.84
C ILE A 100 -3.48 -2.39 2.08
N VAL A 101 -2.27 -2.30 2.64
CA VAL A 101 -1.97 -1.39 3.77
C VAL A 101 -2.27 0.06 3.38
N PHE A 102 -1.86 0.49 2.20
CA PHE A 102 -2.21 1.79 1.63
C PHE A 102 -3.74 1.99 1.58
N SER A 103 -4.48 1.03 1.03
CA SER A 103 -5.95 1.12 0.94
C SER A 103 -6.64 1.24 2.30
N LEU A 104 -6.16 0.49 3.30
CA LEU A 104 -6.67 0.55 4.67
C LEU A 104 -6.33 1.88 5.35
N ALA A 105 -5.11 2.37 5.20
CA ALA A 105 -4.68 3.65 5.75
C ALA A 105 -5.45 4.83 5.12
N ALA A 106 -5.63 4.83 3.80
CA ALA A 106 -6.45 5.83 3.11
C ALA A 106 -7.90 5.80 3.59
N ALA A 107 -8.49 4.61 3.75
CA ALA A 107 -9.84 4.46 4.30
C ALA A 107 -9.94 5.01 5.73
N TYR A 108 -8.96 4.71 6.59
CA TYR A 108 -8.91 5.26 7.94
C TYR A 108 -8.84 6.80 7.93
N ILE A 109 -7.94 7.38 7.16
CA ILE A 109 -7.77 8.85 7.05
C ILE A 109 -9.09 9.51 6.62
N ILE A 110 -9.72 8.98 5.56
CA ILE A 110 -10.97 9.54 5.03
C ILE A 110 -12.11 9.42 6.06
N TYR A 111 -12.20 8.28 6.74
CA TYR A 111 -13.23 8.06 7.76
C TYR A 111 -13.06 9.01 8.96
N LYS A 112 -11.81 9.37 9.30
CA LYS A 112 -11.48 10.27 10.40
C LYS A 112 -11.60 11.75 10.07
N THR A 113 -11.38 12.15 8.81
CA THR A 113 -11.27 13.57 8.44
C THR A 113 -12.51 14.14 7.76
N ILE A 114 -13.37 13.31 7.18
CA ILE A 114 -14.58 13.75 6.48
C ILE A 114 -15.80 13.36 7.29
N ASP A 115 -16.75 14.26 7.56
CA ASP A 115 -17.96 13.92 8.32
C ASP A 115 -19.11 13.40 7.46
N SER A 116 -19.23 13.91 6.24
CA SER A 116 -20.31 13.56 5.31
C SER A 116 -20.15 12.13 4.77
N GLY A 117 -21.14 11.28 5.02
CA GLY A 117 -21.16 9.88 4.57
C GLY A 117 -20.97 9.72 3.05
N PRO A 118 -21.76 10.39 2.21
CA PRO A 118 -21.56 10.36 0.76
C PRO A 118 -20.17 10.86 0.34
N MET A 119 -19.67 11.90 0.99
CA MET A 119 -18.34 12.44 0.68
C MET A 119 -17.23 11.45 1.03
N ARG A 120 -17.34 10.70 2.15
CA ARG A 120 -16.39 9.60 2.46
C ARG A 120 -16.33 8.57 1.35
N VAL A 121 -17.48 8.15 0.83
CA VAL A 121 -17.56 7.14 -0.25
C VAL A 121 -16.90 7.65 -1.52
N VAL A 122 -17.26 8.88 -1.94
CA VAL A 122 -16.71 9.50 -3.15
C VAL A 122 -15.21 9.75 -3.02
N SER A 123 -14.75 10.32 -1.91
CA SER A 123 -13.32 10.56 -1.66
C SER A 123 -12.52 9.26 -1.65
N LEU A 124 -13.04 8.19 -1.06
CA LEU A 124 -12.36 6.89 -1.05
C LEU A 124 -12.24 6.34 -2.47
N ALA A 125 -13.33 6.37 -3.25
CA ALA A 125 -13.32 5.95 -4.63
C ALA A 125 -12.33 6.79 -5.46
N MET A 126 -12.32 8.11 -5.30
CA MET A 126 -11.42 9.01 -6.02
C MET A 126 -9.95 8.69 -5.73
N VAL A 127 -9.57 8.45 -4.48
CA VAL A 127 -8.17 8.13 -4.12
C VAL A 127 -7.77 6.73 -4.59
N LEU A 128 -8.62 5.73 -4.36
CA LEU A 128 -8.27 4.34 -4.64
C LEU A 128 -8.38 3.96 -6.12
N LEU A 129 -9.20 4.65 -6.91
CA LEU A 129 -9.44 4.34 -8.32
C LEU A 129 -8.71 5.29 -9.29
N VAL A 130 -7.78 6.13 -8.82
CA VAL A 130 -6.85 6.82 -9.75
C VAL A 130 -6.08 5.73 -10.51
N PRO A 131 -6.16 5.63 -11.85
CA PRO A 131 -5.62 4.49 -12.59
C PRO A 131 -4.14 4.20 -12.29
N PHE A 132 -3.32 5.26 -12.24
CA PHE A 132 -1.91 5.17 -11.89
C PHE A 132 -1.72 4.60 -10.48
N VAL A 133 -2.32 5.21 -9.46
CA VAL A 133 -2.20 4.78 -8.06
C VAL A 133 -2.69 3.35 -7.89
N PHE A 134 -3.79 3.01 -8.56
CA PHE A 134 -4.37 1.68 -8.52
C PHE A 134 -3.41 0.63 -9.06
N ASP A 135 -2.88 0.82 -10.28
CA ASP A 135 -1.98 -0.15 -10.90
C ASP A 135 -0.64 -0.26 -10.16
N TYR A 136 -0.02 0.86 -9.79
CA TYR A 136 1.24 0.86 -9.04
C TYR A 136 1.13 0.35 -7.60
N SER A 137 -0.10 0.16 -7.09
CA SER A 137 -0.32 -0.42 -5.77
C SER A 137 -0.34 -1.96 -5.75
N TYR A 138 -0.24 -2.64 -6.89
CA TYR A 138 -0.13 -4.11 -6.91
C TYR A 138 0.95 -4.67 -7.86
N LEU A 139 1.39 -3.91 -8.86
CA LEU A 139 2.51 -4.31 -9.71
C LEU A 139 3.77 -4.51 -8.86
N ALA A 140 4.64 -5.43 -9.25
CA ALA A 140 5.87 -5.82 -8.53
C ALA A 140 6.97 -4.74 -8.59
N ARG A 141 6.61 -3.54 -8.14
CA ARG A 141 7.41 -2.31 -8.11
C ARG A 141 7.32 -1.68 -6.71
N GLY A 142 8.28 -0.81 -6.40
CA GLY A 142 8.46 -0.24 -5.06
C GLY A 142 7.42 0.79 -4.65
N TYR A 143 6.67 1.36 -5.59
CA TYR A 143 5.75 2.46 -5.32
C TYR A 143 4.66 2.14 -4.29
N ALA A 144 4.20 0.89 -4.23
CA ALA A 144 3.23 0.45 -3.24
C ALA A 144 3.76 0.61 -1.79
N PHE A 145 5.06 0.41 -1.56
CA PHE A 145 5.70 0.61 -0.25
C PHE A 145 5.77 2.09 0.13
N GLY A 146 6.05 2.95 -0.85
CA GLY A 146 6.02 4.41 -0.69
C GLY A 146 4.64 4.90 -0.26
N LEU A 147 3.61 4.47 -0.99
CA LEU A 147 2.21 4.78 -0.67
C LEU A 147 1.79 4.21 0.68
N ALA A 148 2.16 2.97 0.99
CA ALA A 148 1.84 2.34 2.26
C ALA A 148 2.47 3.10 3.43
N GLY A 149 3.77 3.42 3.33
CA GLY A 149 4.52 4.13 4.37
C GLY A 149 3.92 5.50 4.67
N ILE A 150 3.76 6.35 3.65
CA ILE A 150 3.29 7.73 3.85
C ILE A 150 1.84 7.78 4.35
N TYR A 151 0.94 6.96 3.80
CA TYR A 151 -0.45 6.94 4.27
C TYR A 151 -0.59 6.31 5.65
N ALA A 152 0.18 5.26 5.97
CA ALA A 152 0.18 4.68 7.31
C ALA A 152 0.73 5.68 8.34
N GLU A 153 1.74 6.48 7.98
CA GLU A 153 2.29 7.52 8.85
C GLU A 153 1.26 8.62 9.12
N ILE A 154 0.57 9.11 8.10
CA ILE A 154 -0.52 10.09 8.27
C ILE A 154 -1.64 9.50 9.14
N ALA A 155 -2.05 8.25 8.89
CA ALA A 155 -3.05 7.56 9.70
C ALA A 155 -2.60 7.43 11.16
N PHE A 156 -1.34 7.11 11.41
CA PHE A 156 -0.77 7.00 12.74
C PHE A 156 -0.70 8.34 13.46
N VAL A 157 -0.33 9.43 12.77
CA VAL A 157 -0.37 10.79 13.31
C VAL A 157 -1.80 11.18 13.72
N LEU A 158 -2.80 10.93 12.87
CA LEU A 158 -4.20 11.17 13.22
C LEU A 158 -4.63 10.38 14.45
N TRP A 159 -4.19 9.13 14.57
CA TRP A 159 -4.45 8.31 15.75
C TRP A 159 -3.80 8.90 17.03
N LEU A 160 -2.55 9.37 16.96
CA LEU A 160 -1.85 10.01 18.08
C LEU A 160 -2.50 11.33 18.51
N LEU A 161 -3.08 12.09 17.58
CA LEU A 161 -3.81 13.32 17.91
C LEU A 161 -5.06 13.04 18.75
N GLU A 162 -5.71 11.89 18.53
CA GLU A 162 -6.85 11.44 19.34
C GLU A 162 -6.41 10.77 20.66
N HIS A 163 -5.23 10.13 20.68
CA HIS A 163 -4.73 9.34 21.81
C HIS A 163 -3.44 9.93 22.35
N LYS A 164 -3.57 10.86 23.32
CA LYS A 164 -2.42 11.49 23.98
C LYS A 164 -1.55 10.43 24.68
N MET A 165 -0.31 10.29 24.23
CA MET A 165 0.65 9.33 24.78
C MET A 165 1.56 10.00 25.84
N PRO A 166 1.76 9.36 27.02
CA PRO A 166 2.71 9.88 28.00
C PRO A 166 4.15 9.78 27.47
N LEU A 167 5.03 10.68 27.94
CA LEU A 167 6.39 10.87 27.41
C LEU A 167 7.22 9.56 27.33
N ARG A 168 7.01 8.64 28.28
CA ARG A 168 7.70 7.33 28.34
C ARG A 168 7.53 6.45 27.09
N PHE A 169 6.43 6.59 26.34
CA PHE A 169 6.17 5.77 25.15
C PHE A 169 6.64 6.42 23.83
N TRP A 170 7.15 7.66 23.87
CA TRP A 170 7.64 8.34 22.67
C TRP A 170 8.82 7.65 21.96
N PRO A 171 9.71 6.91 22.63
CA PRO A 171 10.69 6.08 21.92
C PRO A 171 10.03 5.05 20.99
N ILE A 172 8.90 4.46 21.39
CA ILE A 172 8.14 3.51 20.55
C ILE A 172 7.56 4.23 19.34
N VAL A 173 6.96 5.41 19.56
CA VAL A 173 6.42 6.26 18.48
C VAL A 173 7.52 6.61 17.47
N ALA A 174 8.69 7.02 17.94
CA ALA A 174 9.83 7.33 17.08
C ALA A 174 10.27 6.12 16.26
N VAL A 175 10.38 4.93 16.87
CA VAL A 175 10.72 3.68 16.16
C VAL A 175 9.68 3.35 15.08
N VAL A 176 8.39 3.48 15.37
CA VAL A 176 7.32 3.24 14.39
C VAL A 176 7.43 4.20 13.21
N ILE A 177 7.62 5.50 13.48
CA ILE A 177 7.80 6.52 12.44
C ILE A 177 9.05 6.22 11.60
N SER A 178 10.18 5.89 12.22
CA SER A 178 11.40 5.53 11.50
C SER A 178 11.21 4.29 10.63
N ALA A 179 10.48 3.28 11.11
CA ALA A 179 10.17 2.08 10.33
C ALA A 179 9.27 2.39 9.11
N LEU A 180 8.27 3.27 9.26
CA LEU A 180 7.42 3.70 8.15
C LEU A 180 8.18 4.56 7.13
N ASN A 181 9.10 5.42 7.60
CA ASN A 181 9.99 6.18 6.72
C ASN A 181 10.94 5.25 5.96
N PHE A 182 11.47 4.22 6.62
CA PHE A 182 12.28 3.20 5.95
C PHE A 182 11.47 2.42 4.90
N LEU A 183 10.22 2.07 5.22
CA LEU A 183 9.30 1.45 4.27
C LEU A 183 9.08 2.35 3.05
N ALA A 184 8.86 3.65 3.27
CA ALA A 184 8.67 4.62 2.22
C ALA A 184 9.94 4.82 1.38
N PHE A 185 11.11 4.85 2.02
CA PHE A 185 12.41 4.93 1.33
C PHE A 185 12.65 3.75 0.40
N GLY A 186 12.16 2.55 0.74
CA GLY A 186 12.24 1.38 -0.13
C GLY A 186 11.47 1.47 -1.46
N SER A 187 10.78 2.60 -1.71
CA SER A 187 10.18 2.94 -3.00
C SER A 187 11.08 3.76 -3.92
N MET A 188 12.20 4.29 -3.42
CA MET A 188 13.28 4.89 -4.22
C MET A 188 14.23 3.80 -4.72
#